data_AF-A0A6G1IAW1-F1
#
_entry.id   AF-A0A6G1IAW1-F1
#
_cell.length_a   1.000
_cell.length_b   1.000
_cell.length_c   1.000
_cell.angle_alpha   90.00
_cell.angle_beta   90.00
_cell.angle_gamma   90.00
#
_symmetry.space_group_name_H-M   'P 1'
#
loop_
_entity.id
_entity.type
_entity.pdbx_description
1 polymer ?
#
loop_
_entity_poly.entity_id
_entity_poly.type
_entity_poly.pdbx_seq_one_letter_code
_entity_poly.pdbx_strand_id
1 'polypeptide(L)'
;MPRPPRKPARNPAKSSRPTPRTPAPALIEFDGSAREDFLTGFHKRKVARAKAARAAAEVRAKEEHREERKAMRERRAAELKKQMEAFEKRMREDAEDVEAERGEKGEEEESEGGEEGDEDVEETPAPALPLEEEHEYIDDDRDVCVTVEEVGIGKGGFIRAREEETSDAAEDEAAKPKTGGGEGRAKTEAKAKVTKKRKAKFRYEGKAERKVTRFKERSKGRAAKAARKA
;
A
#
# COMPACT_ATOMS: atom_id res chain seq x y z
N MET A 1 -14.11 -3.37 -31.68
CA MET A 1 -13.94 -3.95 -30.32
C MET A 1 -15.26 -4.57 -29.87
N PRO A 2 -15.41 -5.90 -29.87
CA PRO A 2 -16.61 -6.55 -29.35
C PRO A 2 -16.69 -6.37 -27.83
N ARG A 3 -17.90 -6.10 -27.31
CA ARG A 3 -18.14 -5.92 -25.87
C ARG A 3 -17.92 -7.25 -25.12
N PRO A 4 -17.27 -7.24 -23.95
CA PRO A 4 -17.07 -8.46 -23.18
C PRO A 4 -18.43 -9.02 -22.71
N PRO A 5 -18.58 -10.35 -22.65
CA PRO A 5 -19.83 -10.97 -22.24
C PRO A 5 -20.19 -10.58 -20.81
N ARG A 6 -21.49 -10.30 -20.56
CA ARG A 6 -22.00 -10.00 -19.22
C ARG A 6 -21.86 -11.26 -18.37
N LYS A 7 -21.23 -11.14 -17.20
CA LYS A 7 -21.13 -12.24 -16.21
C LYS A 7 -22.53 -12.79 -15.91
N PRO A 8 -22.69 -14.13 -15.81
CA PRO A 8 -23.99 -14.72 -15.50
C PRO A 8 -24.46 -14.23 -14.13
N ALA A 9 -25.75 -13.88 -14.04
CA ALA A 9 -26.36 -13.53 -12.76
C ALA A 9 -26.20 -14.72 -11.81
N ARG A 10 -25.67 -14.46 -10.60
CA ARG A 10 -25.53 -15.46 -9.54
C ARG A 10 -26.91 -16.07 -9.26
N ASN A 11 -27.05 -17.38 -9.50
CA ASN A 11 -28.29 -18.13 -9.26
C ASN A 11 -28.85 -17.86 -7.85
N PRO A 12 -30.13 -17.46 -7.70
CA PRO A 12 -30.76 -17.24 -6.40
C PRO A 12 -31.01 -18.54 -5.63
N ALA A 13 -30.84 -19.71 -6.27
CA ALA A 13 -31.08 -21.02 -5.69
C ALA A 13 -30.03 -21.49 -4.66
N LYS A 14 -28.95 -20.72 -4.42
CA LYS A 14 -28.07 -20.94 -3.27
C LYS A 14 -28.60 -20.16 -2.06
N SER A 15 -29.83 -20.48 -1.69
CA SER A 15 -30.36 -20.16 -0.36
C SER A 15 -29.45 -20.80 0.67
N SER A 16 -29.08 -20.04 1.69
CA SER A 16 -28.19 -20.47 2.77
C SER A 16 -28.59 -21.85 3.29
N ARG A 17 -27.68 -22.83 3.16
CA ARG A 17 -27.78 -24.09 3.89
C ARG A 17 -28.05 -23.73 5.36
N PRO A 18 -29.13 -24.23 6.00
CA PRO A 18 -29.45 -23.87 7.37
C PRO A 18 -28.23 -24.20 8.22
N THR A 19 -27.68 -23.19 8.88
CA THR A 19 -26.60 -23.39 9.84
C THR A 19 -27.09 -24.39 10.88
N PRO A 20 -26.27 -25.39 11.28
CA PRO A 20 -26.68 -26.37 12.26
C PRO A 20 -27.14 -25.62 13.52
N ARG A 21 -28.40 -25.84 13.90
CA ARG A 21 -29.01 -25.23 15.08
C ARG A 21 -28.30 -25.83 16.29
N THR A 22 -27.46 -25.05 16.94
CA THR A 22 -26.85 -25.45 18.22
C THR A 22 -27.96 -25.81 19.21
N PRO A 23 -27.83 -26.89 19.97
CA PRO A 23 -28.86 -27.30 20.93
C PRO A 23 -29.11 -26.15 21.90
N ALA A 24 -30.39 -25.84 22.14
CA ALA A 24 -30.75 -24.81 23.11
C ALA A 24 -30.32 -25.27 24.51
N PRO A 25 -29.75 -24.39 25.35
CA PRO A 25 -29.39 -24.75 26.71
C PRO A 25 -30.64 -25.16 27.49
N ALA A 26 -30.50 -26.20 28.34
CA ALA A 26 -31.61 -26.77 29.11
C ALA A 26 -32.17 -25.80 30.18
N LEU A 27 -31.32 -24.90 30.70
CA LEU A 27 -31.70 -23.82 31.60
C LEU A 27 -31.15 -22.49 31.09
N ILE A 28 -31.97 -21.45 31.14
CA ILE A 28 -31.56 -20.08 30.88
C ILE A 28 -31.76 -19.31 32.19
N GLU A 29 -30.68 -19.07 32.91
CA GLU A 29 -30.71 -18.20 34.09
C GLU A 29 -30.71 -16.75 33.64
N PHE A 30 -31.68 -15.98 34.13
CA PHE A 30 -31.87 -14.59 33.74
C PHE A 30 -31.45 -13.68 34.87
N ASP A 31 -30.24 -13.13 34.76
CA ASP A 31 -29.72 -12.14 35.70
C ASP A 31 -30.27 -10.74 35.36
N GLY A 32 -31.02 -10.17 36.30
CA GLY A 32 -31.58 -8.82 36.20
C GLY A 32 -30.50 -7.74 36.10
N SER A 33 -29.36 -7.91 36.78
CA SER A 33 -28.27 -6.93 36.77
C SER A 33 -27.56 -6.89 35.41
N ALA A 34 -27.24 -8.06 34.85
CA ALA A 34 -26.73 -8.19 33.49
C ALA A 34 -27.70 -7.61 32.45
N ARG A 35 -29.01 -7.73 32.67
CA ARG A 35 -30.02 -7.13 31.79
C ARG A 35 -30.02 -5.60 31.89
N GLU A 36 -29.93 -5.04 33.09
CA GLU A 36 -29.87 -3.58 33.28
C GLU A 36 -28.62 -2.97 32.65
N ASP A 37 -27.47 -3.61 32.83
CA ASP A 37 -26.22 -3.25 32.14
C ASP A 37 -26.35 -3.42 30.61
N PHE A 38 -27.07 -4.44 30.17
CA PHE A 38 -27.38 -4.61 28.76
C PHE A 38 -28.31 -3.50 28.25
N LEU A 39 -29.30 -3.03 28.98
CA LEU A 39 -30.18 -1.98 28.48
C LEU A 39 -29.52 -0.59 28.52
N THR A 40 -28.80 -0.27 29.59
CA THR A 40 -28.20 1.06 29.82
C THR A 40 -26.80 1.20 29.21
N GLY A 41 -26.03 0.11 29.12
CA GLY A 41 -24.63 0.10 28.67
C GLY A 41 -24.42 0.16 27.15
N PHE A 42 -25.36 0.69 26.37
CA PHE A 42 -25.31 0.66 24.90
C PHE A 42 -24.05 1.36 24.35
N HIS A 43 -23.66 2.48 24.96
CA HIS A 43 -22.41 3.17 24.63
C HIS A 43 -21.18 2.31 24.96
N LYS A 44 -21.15 1.69 26.15
CA LYS A 44 -20.07 0.78 26.57
C LYS A 44 -19.92 -0.37 25.57
N ARG A 45 -21.02 -1.01 25.15
CA ARG A 45 -20.97 -2.09 24.13
C ARG A 45 -20.57 -1.61 22.75
N LYS A 46 -20.99 -0.40 22.34
CA LYS A 46 -20.57 0.18 21.06
C LYS A 46 -19.06 0.42 21.05
N VAL A 47 -18.52 0.99 22.12
CA VAL A 47 -17.07 1.19 22.30
C VAL A 47 -16.35 -0.16 22.35
N ALA A 48 -16.86 -1.14 23.11
CA ALA A 48 -16.28 -2.47 23.19
C ALA A 48 -16.23 -3.17 21.82
N ARG A 49 -17.30 -3.07 21.02
CA ARG A 49 -17.31 -3.60 19.64
C ARG A 49 -16.30 -2.90 18.74
N ALA A 50 -16.20 -1.58 18.82
CA ALA A 50 -15.20 -0.84 18.06
C ALA A 50 -13.78 -1.24 18.48
N LYS A 51 -13.53 -1.43 19.78
CA LYS A 51 -12.25 -1.90 20.31
C LYS A 51 -11.93 -3.32 19.88
N ALA A 52 -12.89 -4.24 19.95
CA ALA A 52 -12.73 -5.62 19.49
C ALA A 52 -12.45 -5.70 17.99
N ALA A 53 -13.12 -4.88 17.17
CA ALA A 53 -12.85 -4.80 15.74
C ALA A 53 -11.44 -4.30 15.43
N ARG A 54 -10.96 -3.28 16.17
CA ARG A 54 -9.58 -2.79 16.06
C ARG A 54 -8.56 -3.85 16.48
N ALA A 55 -8.77 -4.48 17.63
CA ALA A 55 -7.90 -5.55 18.13
C ALA A 55 -7.83 -6.74 17.14
N ALA A 56 -8.96 -7.15 16.57
CA ALA A 56 -8.99 -8.21 15.56
C ALA A 56 -8.24 -7.81 14.27
N ALA A 57 -8.33 -6.55 13.85
CA ALA A 57 -7.57 -6.05 12.70
C ALA A 57 -6.07 -6.00 12.99
N GLU A 58 -5.66 -5.60 14.19
CA GLU A 58 -4.25 -5.61 14.61
C GLU A 58 -3.66 -7.02 14.69
N VAL A 59 -4.44 -7.99 15.19
CA VAL A 59 -4.02 -9.41 15.21
C VAL A 59 -3.81 -9.92 13.79
N ARG A 60 -4.76 -9.68 12.88
CA ARG A 60 -4.63 -10.08 11.48
C ARG A 60 -3.44 -9.43 10.79
N ALA A 61 -3.23 -8.12 10.97
CA ALA A 61 -2.09 -7.43 10.38
C ALA A 61 -0.74 -7.99 10.86
N LYS A 62 -0.64 -8.39 12.13
CA LYS A 62 0.56 -9.05 12.67
C LYS A 62 0.76 -10.45 12.10
N GLU A 63 -0.31 -11.21 11.91
CA GLU A 63 -0.28 -12.54 11.30
C GLU A 63 0.14 -12.43 9.82
N GLU A 64 -0.48 -11.53 9.06
CA GLU A 64 -0.14 -11.25 7.66
C GLU A 64 1.34 -10.84 7.54
N HIS A 65 1.84 -9.94 8.39
CA HIS A 65 3.26 -9.56 8.38
C HIS A 65 4.19 -10.76 8.68
N ARG A 66 3.81 -11.64 9.61
CA ARG A 66 4.61 -12.84 9.93
C ARG A 66 4.64 -13.81 8.75
N GLU A 67 3.50 -14.02 8.10
CA GLU A 67 3.39 -14.86 6.91
C GLU A 67 4.20 -14.28 5.75
N GLU A 68 4.14 -12.97 5.50
CA GLU A 68 4.96 -12.28 4.50
C GLU A 68 6.46 -12.45 4.75
N ARG A 69 6.90 -12.27 6.00
CA ARG A 69 8.31 -12.52 6.37
C ARG A 69 8.71 -13.97 6.14
N LYS A 70 7.82 -14.92 6.48
CA LYS A 70 8.07 -16.35 6.25
C LYS A 70 8.18 -16.65 4.76
N ALA A 71 7.26 -16.14 3.95
CA ALA A 71 7.27 -16.29 2.50
C ALA A 71 8.53 -15.68 1.87
N MET A 72 8.99 -14.51 2.36
CA MET A 72 10.25 -13.91 1.90
C MET A 72 11.46 -14.80 2.21
N ARG A 73 11.54 -15.36 3.42
CA ARG A 73 12.62 -16.29 3.78
C ARG A 73 12.56 -17.58 2.95
N GLU A 74 11.37 -18.14 2.75
CA GLU A 74 11.18 -19.34 1.90
C GLU A 74 11.57 -19.07 0.45
N ARG A 75 11.23 -17.88 -0.10
CA ARG A 75 11.66 -17.45 -1.44
C ARG A 75 13.19 -17.36 -1.54
N ARG A 76 13.84 -16.67 -0.60
CA ARG A 76 15.31 -16.55 -0.56
C ARG A 76 15.98 -17.92 -0.43
N ALA A 77 15.46 -18.80 0.42
CA ALA A 77 15.99 -20.15 0.58
C ALA A 77 15.81 -21.00 -0.70
N ALA A 78 14.68 -20.87 -1.38
CA ALA A 78 14.44 -21.56 -2.65
C ALA A 78 15.34 -21.04 -3.78
N GLU A 79 15.60 -19.73 -3.80
CA GLU A 79 16.52 -19.11 -4.77
C GLU A 79 17.96 -19.57 -4.54
N LEU A 80 18.43 -19.58 -3.29
CA LEU A 80 19.74 -20.11 -2.94
C LEU A 80 19.88 -21.59 -3.34
N LYS A 81 18.87 -22.42 -3.07
CA LYS A 81 18.89 -23.82 -3.51
C LYS A 81 19.01 -23.96 -5.02
N LYS A 82 18.25 -23.18 -5.79
CA LYS A 82 18.36 -23.17 -7.25
C LYS A 82 19.73 -22.70 -7.73
N GLN A 83 20.33 -21.73 -7.05
CA GLN A 83 21.69 -21.28 -7.37
C GLN A 83 22.73 -22.36 -7.08
N MET A 84 22.61 -23.07 -5.95
CA MET A 84 23.48 -24.20 -5.62
C MET A 84 23.31 -25.35 -6.61
N GLU A 85 22.07 -25.73 -6.95
CA GLU A 85 21.79 -26.75 -7.98
C GLU A 85 22.36 -26.34 -9.36
N ALA A 86 22.25 -25.05 -9.72
CA ALA A 86 22.83 -24.54 -10.97
C ALA A 86 24.37 -24.53 -10.94
N PHE A 87 24.98 -24.26 -9.78
CA PHE A 87 26.43 -24.31 -9.60
C PHE A 87 26.94 -25.76 -9.63
N GLU A 88 26.27 -26.68 -8.93
CA GLU A 88 26.57 -28.12 -8.98
C GLU A 88 26.45 -28.67 -10.40
N LYS A 89 25.45 -28.21 -11.17
CA LYS A 89 25.30 -28.58 -12.58
C LYS A 89 26.47 -28.07 -13.44
N ARG A 90 26.88 -26.82 -13.27
CA ARG A 90 28.05 -26.26 -13.97
C ARG A 90 29.34 -27.00 -13.60
N MET A 91 29.58 -27.23 -12.32
CA MET A 91 30.74 -28.00 -11.87
C MET A 91 30.75 -29.43 -12.40
N ARG A 92 29.57 -30.07 -12.53
CA ARG A 92 29.47 -31.38 -13.17
C ARG A 92 29.74 -31.32 -14.67
N GLU A 93 29.20 -30.33 -15.37
CA GLU A 93 29.46 -30.10 -16.80
C GLU A 93 30.97 -29.86 -17.04
N ASP A 94 31.60 -28.98 -16.25
CA ASP A 94 33.04 -28.72 -16.32
C ASP A 94 33.88 -29.97 -15.99
N ALA A 95 33.46 -30.80 -15.02
CA ALA A 95 34.14 -32.05 -14.70
C ALA A 95 34.00 -33.11 -15.80
N GLU A 96 32.82 -33.22 -16.42
CA GLU A 96 32.56 -34.12 -17.56
C GLU A 96 33.37 -33.68 -18.80
N ASP A 97 33.51 -32.38 -19.05
CA ASP A 97 34.33 -31.83 -20.14
C ASP A 97 35.84 -32.12 -19.92
N VAL A 98 36.33 -31.98 -18.69
CA VAL A 98 37.73 -32.32 -18.33
C VAL A 98 37.98 -33.83 -18.41
N GLU A 99 37.01 -34.66 -18.03
CA GLU A 99 37.16 -36.12 -18.13
C GLU A 99 37.11 -36.60 -19.60
N ALA A 100 36.29 -35.95 -20.44
CA ALA A 100 36.26 -36.20 -21.88
C ALA A 100 37.57 -35.78 -22.58
N GLU A 101 38.19 -34.67 -22.18
CA GLU A 101 39.51 -34.26 -22.69
C GLU A 101 40.65 -35.17 -22.19
N ARG A 102 40.51 -35.73 -20.98
CA ARG A 102 41.46 -36.69 -20.39
C ARG A 102 41.30 -38.12 -20.95
N GLY A 103 40.12 -38.49 -21.43
CA GLY A 103 39.83 -39.80 -22.04
C GLY A 103 40.38 -40.01 -23.46
N GLU A 104 40.92 -38.96 -24.11
CA GLU A 104 41.56 -39.03 -25.44
C GLU A 104 43.11 -39.12 -25.37
N LYS A 105 43.68 -39.34 -24.18
CA LYS A 105 45.09 -39.70 -23.99
C LYS A 105 45.22 -40.92 -23.09
N GLY A 106 45.24 -42.11 -23.70
CA GLY A 106 45.61 -43.35 -23.01
C GLY A 106 47.10 -43.40 -22.63
N GLU A 107 47.37 -44.04 -21.48
CA GLU A 107 48.52 -44.88 -21.06
C GLU A 107 49.94 -44.43 -21.50
N GLU A 108 50.99 -44.24 -20.68
CA GLU A 108 51.54 -44.96 -19.52
C GLU A 108 52.40 -43.98 -18.68
N GLU A 109 52.62 -44.25 -17.39
CA GLU A 109 53.96 -44.52 -16.82
C GLU A 109 53.86 -44.58 -15.28
N GLU A 110 54.14 -45.78 -14.76
CA GLU A 110 54.44 -46.06 -13.36
C GLU A 110 55.84 -45.52 -13.05
N SER A 111 55.97 -44.64 -12.06
CA SER A 111 57.27 -44.28 -11.50
C SER A 111 57.17 -44.14 -9.98
N GLU A 112 57.65 -45.18 -9.31
CA GLU A 112 57.89 -45.27 -7.88
C GLU A 112 59.22 -44.57 -7.54
N GLY A 113 59.24 -43.69 -6.53
CA GLY A 113 60.48 -43.31 -5.85
C GLY A 113 60.54 -41.88 -5.32
N GLY A 114 60.83 -41.74 -4.03
CA GLY A 114 61.60 -40.60 -3.52
C GLY A 114 60.99 -39.82 -2.38
N GLU A 115 61.45 -40.15 -1.18
CA GLU A 115 61.24 -39.56 0.13
C GLU A 115 61.93 -38.17 0.32
N GLU A 116 61.31 -37.35 1.17
CA GLU A 116 61.85 -36.27 2.04
C GLU A 116 62.27 -34.87 1.54
N GLY A 117 61.80 -33.88 2.33
CA GLY A 117 62.30 -32.51 2.48
C GLY A 117 61.46 -31.45 1.75
N ASP A 118 61.12 -30.29 2.28
CA ASP A 118 61.30 -29.62 3.57
C ASP A 118 60.50 -28.30 3.43
N GLU A 119 59.86 -27.85 4.51
CA GLU A 119 59.47 -26.47 4.82
C GLU A 119 59.15 -25.46 3.68
N ASP A 120 57.86 -25.21 3.43
CA ASP A 120 57.40 -23.85 3.07
C ASP A 120 55.95 -23.66 3.55
N VAL A 121 55.81 -23.21 4.80
CA VAL A 121 54.60 -22.59 5.33
C VAL A 121 54.65 -21.13 4.92
N GLU A 122 54.02 -20.76 3.81
CA GLU A 122 53.68 -19.37 3.55
C GLU A 122 52.22 -19.21 3.06
N GLU A 123 51.48 -18.54 3.92
CA GLU A 123 50.35 -17.68 3.60
C GLU A 123 49.05 -18.31 3.09
N THR A 124 48.24 -18.75 4.05
CA THR A 124 46.78 -18.83 3.93
C THR A 124 46.21 -17.55 3.31
N PRO A 125 45.50 -17.57 2.16
CA PRO A 125 44.75 -16.41 1.73
C PRO A 125 43.61 -16.19 2.73
N ALA A 126 43.69 -15.09 3.48
CA ALA A 126 42.65 -14.67 4.41
C ALA A 126 41.27 -14.75 3.73
N PRO A 127 40.23 -15.29 4.39
CA PRO A 127 38.89 -15.28 3.82
C PRO A 127 38.51 -13.82 3.58
N ALA A 128 38.30 -13.47 2.30
CA ALA A 128 37.78 -12.19 1.91
C ALA A 128 36.52 -11.92 2.73
N LEU A 129 36.63 -10.95 3.64
CA LEU A 129 35.50 -10.49 4.45
C LEU A 129 34.35 -10.20 3.49
N PRO A 130 33.13 -10.70 3.76
CA PRO A 130 31.97 -10.28 3.00
C PRO A 130 31.90 -8.76 3.12
N LEU A 131 32.15 -8.06 2.02
CA LEU A 131 31.77 -6.66 1.90
C LEU A 131 30.27 -6.67 2.15
N GLU A 132 29.86 -6.26 3.35
CA GLU A 132 28.49 -5.89 3.64
C GLU A 132 28.19 -4.75 2.66
N GLU A 133 27.62 -5.07 1.50
CA GLU A 133 27.09 -4.06 0.61
C GLU A 133 26.03 -3.31 1.42
N GLU A 134 26.39 -2.11 1.88
CA GLU A 134 25.49 -1.16 2.50
C GLU A 134 24.50 -0.70 1.42
N HIS A 135 23.42 -1.47 1.26
CA HIS A 135 22.27 -1.05 0.44
C HIS A 135 21.56 0.06 1.20
N GLU A 136 21.96 1.31 0.95
CA GLU A 136 21.23 2.51 1.37
C GLU A 136 19.84 2.50 0.72
N TYR A 137 18.84 2.06 1.48
CA TYR A 137 17.45 2.11 1.04
C TYR A 137 16.89 3.51 1.24
N ILE A 138 16.94 4.32 0.18
CA ILE A 138 16.30 5.64 0.15
C ILE A 138 14.80 5.43 -0.04
N ASP A 139 14.01 5.63 1.02
CA ASP A 139 12.54 5.64 0.96
C ASP A 139 12.09 7.02 0.42
N ASP A 140 12.34 7.27 -0.86
CA ASP A 140 12.09 8.54 -1.60
C ASP A 140 10.59 8.90 -1.76
N ASP A 141 9.68 8.12 -1.16
CA ASP A 141 8.23 8.34 -1.28
C ASP A 141 7.68 9.39 -0.28
N ARG A 142 8.55 10.09 0.47
CA ARG A 142 8.15 11.19 1.36
C ARG A 142 9.03 12.41 1.16
N ASP A 143 8.53 13.36 0.39
CA ASP A 143 9.03 14.73 0.41
C ASP A 143 8.87 15.31 1.82
N VAL A 144 9.96 15.36 2.58
CA VAL A 144 10.03 16.13 3.83
C VAL A 144 10.46 17.54 3.47
N CYS A 145 9.50 18.45 3.32
CA CYS A 145 9.82 19.86 3.17
C CYS A 145 10.10 20.50 4.55
N VAL A 146 11.36 20.83 4.80
CA VAL A 146 11.78 21.63 5.97
C VAL A 146 11.53 23.09 5.65
N THR A 147 10.51 23.68 6.28
CA THR A 147 10.27 25.12 6.21
C THR A 147 11.09 25.83 7.28
N VAL A 148 12.12 26.56 6.85
CA VAL A 148 12.91 27.45 7.73
C VAL A 148 12.15 28.76 7.85
N GLU A 149 11.51 28.99 8.99
CA GLU A 149 10.94 30.28 9.35
C GLU A 149 12.01 31.09 10.10
N GLU A 150 12.28 32.31 9.65
CA GLU A 150 13.13 33.23 10.39
C GLU A 150 12.40 33.68 11.66
N VAL A 151 12.93 33.33 12.83
CA VAL A 151 12.38 33.71 14.13
C VAL A 151 13.33 34.71 14.77
N GLY A 152 12.84 35.92 15.06
CA GLY A 152 13.64 36.94 15.73
C GLY A 152 13.91 36.54 17.18
N ILE A 153 15.17 36.59 17.62
CA ILE A 153 15.56 36.31 19.01
C ILE A 153 15.59 37.62 19.78
N GLY A 154 14.58 37.85 20.62
CA GLY A 154 14.51 38.97 21.54
C GLY A 154 14.93 38.59 22.96
N LYS A 155 15.13 39.59 23.83
CA LYS A 155 15.46 39.42 25.26
C LYS A 155 14.38 38.66 26.06
N GLY A 156 13.19 38.45 25.48
CA GLY A 156 12.09 37.65 26.00
C GLY A 156 11.82 36.34 25.25
N GLY A 157 12.67 35.92 24.31
CA GLY A 157 12.54 34.67 23.56
C GLY A 157 12.27 34.84 22.06
N PHE A 158 11.81 33.75 21.43
CA PHE A 158 11.56 33.62 19.99
C PHE A 158 10.23 34.30 19.58
N ILE A 159 10.29 35.31 18.70
CA ILE A 159 9.12 36.05 18.19
C ILE A 159 8.85 35.66 16.74
N ARG A 160 7.65 35.10 16.46
CA ARG A 160 7.20 34.79 15.09
C ARG A 160 6.59 36.05 14.46
N ALA A 161 7.09 36.46 13.29
CA ALA A 161 6.74 37.73 12.64
C ALA A 161 5.31 37.82 12.03
N ARG A 162 4.36 36.94 12.39
CA ARG A 162 3.03 36.86 11.73
C ARG A 162 1.85 37.41 12.57
N GLU A 163 2.11 38.12 13.66
CA GLU A 163 1.03 38.63 14.53
C GLU A 163 0.75 40.14 14.45
N GLU A 164 1.43 40.90 13.59
CA GLU A 164 1.06 42.29 13.31
C GLU A 164 1.09 42.61 11.82
N GLU A 165 -0.06 42.51 11.15
CA GLU A 165 -0.62 43.63 10.40
C GLU A 165 -1.98 43.25 9.77
N THR A 166 -2.99 44.01 10.16
CA THR A 166 -4.30 44.08 9.55
C THR A 166 -4.33 45.22 8.52
N SER A 167 -5.16 45.07 7.48
CA SER A 167 -5.87 46.12 6.69
C SER A 167 -5.49 46.31 5.22
N ASP A 168 -6.52 46.70 4.47
CA ASP A 168 -6.78 46.75 3.04
C ASP A 168 -5.80 47.50 2.09
N ALA A 169 -5.82 47.04 0.82
CA ALA A 169 -5.86 47.78 -0.46
C ALA A 169 -4.61 47.90 -1.38
N ALA A 170 -4.88 47.55 -2.66
CA ALA A 170 -4.26 47.95 -3.95
C ALA A 170 -2.92 47.28 -4.38
N GLU A 171 -2.94 46.42 -5.43
CA GLU A 171 -2.58 46.68 -6.86
C GLU A 171 -1.05 46.71 -7.09
N ASP A 172 -0.38 46.17 -8.12
CA ASP A 172 -0.62 45.36 -9.33
C ASP A 172 0.80 44.93 -9.85
N GLU A 173 0.89 44.28 -11.02
CA GLU A 173 2.08 43.86 -11.83
C GLU A 173 2.68 42.47 -11.52
N ALA A 174 2.27 41.36 -12.17
CA ALA A 174 2.42 40.96 -13.58
C ALA A 174 3.74 40.21 -13.90
N ALA A 175 3.61 38.89 -14.16
CA ALA A 175 4.38 38.19 -15.20
C ALA A 175 3.76 36.81 -15.49
N LYS A 176 2.90 36.74 -16.51
CA LYS A 176 2.59 35.50 -17.25
C LYS A 176 3.40 35.48 -18.55
N PRO A 177 3.90 34.33 -19.01
CA PRO A 177 4.23 34.17 -20.42
C PRO A 177 2.95 33.99 -21.27
N LYS A 178 2.88 34.79 -22.33
CA LYS A 178 1.99 34.67 -23.50
C LYS A 178 2.42 33.47 -24.36
N THR A 179 1.56 32.82 -25.14
CA THR A 179 1.06 33.22 -26.48
C THR A 179 -0.34 32.58 -26.71
N GLY A 180 -1.38 33.18 -27.30
CA GLY A 180 -1.49 34.06 -28.49
C GLY A 180 -1.76 33.18 -29.72
N GLY A 181 -2.83 33.25 -30.51
CA GLY A 181 -3.97 34.18 -30.64
C GLY A 181 -5.24 33.41 -31.10
N GLY A 182 -6.44 34.01 -31.10
CA GLY A 182 -6.95 34.94 -32.12
C GLY A 182 -7.82 34.12 -33.10
N GLU A 183 -9.03 34.45 -33.51
CA GLU A 183 -9.81 35.70 -33.53
C GLU A 183 -11.31 35.37 -33.56
N GLY A 184 -12.12 36.39 -33.30
CA GLY A 184 -13.55 36.27 -33.05
C GLY A 184 -14.42 35.82 -34.23
N ARG A 185 -15.63 35.39 -33.86
CA ARG A 185 -16.78 35.48 -34.76
C ARG A 185 -17.99 36.02 -33.99
N ALA A 186 -18.36 37.22 -34.43
CA ALA A 186 -19.65 37.89 -34.37
C ALA A 186 -20.79 37.19 -33.62
N LYS A 187 -21.40 37.96 -32.72
CA LYS A 187 -22.79 37.79 -32.25
C LYS A 187 -23.69 37.54 -33.46
N THR A 188 -24.18 36.32 -33.57
CA THR A 188 -25.48 36.06 -34.20
C THR A 188 -26.38 35.55 -33.09
N GLU A 189 -27.38 36.36 -32.76
CA GLU A 189 -28.49 35.97 -31.89
C GLU A 189 -29.32 34.90 -32.59
N ALA A 190 -28.78 33.68 -32.69
CA ALA A 190 -29.62 32.53 -32.88
C ALA A 190 -30.29 32.28 -31.54
N LYS A 191 -31.53 32.73 -31.39
CA LYS A 191 -32.44 32.33 -30.30
C LYS A 191 -32.50 30.81 -30.27
N ALA A 192 -31.58 30.19 -29.54
CA ALA A 192 -31.54 28.77 -29.32
C ALA A 192 -32.83 28.45 -28.56
N LYS A 193 -33.79 27.84 -29.27
CA LYS A 193 -35.05 27.39 -28.71
C LYS A 193 -34.72 26.56 -27.47
N VAL A 194 -34.96 27.12 -26.29
CA VAL A 194 -34.77 26.44 -25.00
C VAL A 194 -35.74 25.27 -25.01
N THR A 195 -35.23 24.09 -25.38
CA THR A 195 -36.01 22.86 -25.32
C THR A 195 -36.25 22.60 -23.83
N LYS A 196 -37.50 22.75 -23.40
CA LYS A 196 -37.91 22.48 -22.01
C LYS A 196 -37.48 21.04 -21.70
N LYS A 197 -36.49 20.89 -20.81
CA LYS A 197 -36.04 19.58 -20.36
C LYS A 197 -37.25 18.86 -19.78
N ARG A 198 -37.60 17.71 -20.36
CA ARG A 198 -38.72 16.90 -19.88
C ARG A 198 -38.50 16.60 -18.41
N LYS A 199 -39.56 16.73 -17.60
CA LYS A 199 -39.50 16.36 -16.18
C LYS A 199 -38.91 14.96 -16.07
N ALA A 200 -37.83 14.83 -15.30
CA ALA A 200 -37.23 13.53 -15.07
C ALA A 200 -38.31 12.62 -14.48
N LYS A 201 -38.60 11.51 -15.15
CA LYS A 201 -39.53 10.51 -14.61
C LYS A 201 -38.95 10.09 -13.26
N PHE A 202 -39.75 10.18 -12.19
CA PHE A 202 -39.32 9.77 -10.86
C PHE A 202 -38.85 8.32 -10.94
N ARG A 203 -37.54 8.14 -10.83
CA ARG A 203 -36.89 6.84 -10.77
C ARG A 203 -35.97 6.91 -9.58
N TYR A 204 -35.95 5.83 -8.81
CA TYR A 204 -34.99 5.71 -7.74
C TYR A 204 -33.58 5.78 -8.33
N GLU A 205 -32.78 6.70 -7.79
CA GLU A 205 -31.36 6.77 -8.06
C GLU A 205 -30.71 5.41 -7.77
N GLY A 206 -29.80 4.99 -8.65
CA GLY A 206 -28.99 3.81 -8.44
C GLY A 206 -28.11 3.96 -7.18
N LYS A 207 -27.53 2.85 -6.68
CA LYS A 207 -26.68 2.89 -5.48
C LYS A 207 -25.50 3.86 -5.60
N ALA A 208 -24.89 3.97 -6.79
CA ALA A 208 -23.78 4.88 -7.04
C ALA A 208 -24.25 6.35 -7.08
N GLU A 209 -25.33 6.63 -7.79
CA GLU A 209 -25.95 7.96 -7.87
C GLU A 209 -26.36 8.46 -6.49
N ARG A 210 -26.99 7.60 -5.67
CA ARG A 210 -27.35 7.89 -4.28
C ARG A 210 -26.16 8.27 -3.39
N LYS A 211 -24.98 7.70 -3.65
CA LYS A 211 -23.76 8.06 -2.90
C LYS A 211 -23.28 9.45 -3.30
N VAL A 212 -23.31 9.77 -4.58
CA VAL A 212 -22.92 11.08 -5.11
C VAL A 212 -23.88 12.18 -4.64
N THR A 213 -25.19 11.92 -4.66
CA THR A 213 -26.19 12.88 -4.16
C THR A 213 -26.05 13.14 -2.67
N ARG A 214 -25.87 12.09 -1.85
CA ARG A 214 -25.55 12.24 -0.42
C ARG A 214 -24.27 13.03 -0.16
N PHE A 215 -23.23 12.81 -0.96
CA PHE A 215 -21.98 13.57 -0.83
C PHE A 215 -22.22 15.06 -1.15
N LYS A 216 -22.96 15.34 -2.22
CA LYS A 216 -23.30 16.70 -2.65
C LYS A 216 -24.21 17.43 -1.65
N GLU A 217 -25.14 16.74 -1.01
CA GLU A 217 -25.97 17.30 0.05
C GLU A 217 -25.13 17.63 1.29
N ARG A 218 -24.22 16.74 1.68
CA ARG A 218 -23.32 16.97 2.82
C ARG A 218 -22.37 18.15 2.57
N SER A 219 -21.81 18.28 1.36
CA SER A 219 -20.92 19.41 1.04
C SER A 219 -21.68 20.73 1.06
N LYS A 220 -22.89 20.78 0.49
CA LYS A 220 -23.76 21.96 0.55
C LYS A 220 -24.16 22.32 2.00
N GLY A 221 -24.51 21.34 2.81
CA GLY A 221 -24.85 21.56 4.22
C GLY A 221 -23.66 22.10 5.04
N ARG A 222 -22.44 21.61 4.75
CA ARG A 222 -21.21 22.14 5.36
C ARG A 222 -20.93 23.57 4.93
N ALA A 223 -21.02 23.87 3.63
CA ALA A 223 -20.83 25.21 3.10
C ALA A 223 -21.85 26.21 3.68
N ALA A 224 -23.13 25.83 3.73
CA ALA A 224 -24.18 26.66 4.34
C ALA A 224 -23.96 26.87 5.84
N LYS A 225 -23.44 25.88 6.57
CA LYS A 225 -23.08 26.03 7.99
C LYS A 225 -21.89 26.97 8.17
N ALA A 226 -20.88 26.89 7.30
CA ALA A 226 -19.73 27.78 7.34
C ALA A 226 -20.15 29.23 7.07
N ALA A 227 -20.98 29.46 6.05
CA ALA A 227 -21.51 30.79 5.70
C ALA A 227 -22.45 31.40 6.76
N ARG A 228 -22.99 30.61 7.70
CA ARG A 228 -23.78 31.11 8.84
C ARG A 228 -22.92 31.42 10.07
N LYS A 229 -21.67 30.94 10.09
CA LYS A 229 -20.76 31.08 11.23
C LYS A 229 -19.71 32.17 10.99
N ALA A 230 -19.47 32.53 9.73
CA ALA A 230 -18.85 33.80 9.34
C ALA A 230 -19.90 34.91 9.44
#